data_AF-C9Z2F4-F1
#
_entry.id   AF-C9Z2F4-F1
#
_cell.length_a   1.000
_cell.length_b   1.000
_cell.length_c   1.000
_cell.angle_alpha   90.00
_cell.angle_beta   90.00
_cell.angle_gamma   90.00
#
_symmetry.space_group_name_H-M   'P 1'
#
loop_
_entity.id
_entity.type
_entity.pdbx_description
1 polymer ?
#
loop_
_entity_poly.entity_id
_entity_poly.type
_entity_poly.pdbx_seq_one_letter_code
_entity_poly.pdbx_strand_id
1 'polypeptide(L)'
;MAGARIMTADQARVILGEAAADTMRTEAERWYSFLQQRFEEAERMPKYHRMLGEAYGRLTVHLDHGDTQTALESLDWMRAEAQFFANHPAFPIELVGE
;
A
#
# COMPACT_ATOMS: atom_id res chain seq x y z
N MET A 1 25.84 34.90 -2.22
CA MET A 1 26.07 33.67 -1.43
C MET A 1 24.71 33.16 -0.97
N ALA A 2 24.19 32.13 -1.62
CA ALA A 2 22.91 31.52 -1.23
C ALA A 2 23.15 30.71 0.05
N GLY A 3 22.61 31.16 1.18
CA GLY A 3 22.71 30.44 2.44
C GLY A 3 22.00 29.10 2.34
N ALA A 4 22.73 28.01 2.53
CA ALA A 4 22.12 26.70 2.76
C ALA A 4 21.26 26.81 4.02
N ARG A 5 19.93 26.83 3.86
CA ARG A 5 18.99 26.80 4.98
C ARG A 5 19.18 25.45 5.67
N ILE A 6 19.82 25.44 6.84
CA ILE A 6 20.01 24.22 7.62
C ILE A 6 18.63 23.77 8.09
N MET A 7 18.16 22.65 7.55
CA MET A 7 16.92 22.01 7.94
C MET A 7 17.07 21.45 9.36
N THR A 8 16.09 21.73 10.21
CA THR A 8 16.06 21.16 11.58
C THR A 8 15.65 19.69 11.54
N ALA A 9 15.99 18.92 12.58
CA ALA A 9 15.62 17.50 12.67
C ALA A 9 14.09 17.28 12.62
N ASP A 10 13.31 18.19 13.20
CA ASP A 10 11.84 18.11 13.15
C ASP A 10 11.29 18.38 11.75
N GLN A 11 11.84 19.37 11.04
CA GLN A 11 11.49 19.61 9.63
C GLN A 11 11.88 18.43 8.73
N ALA A 12 13.05 17.83 8.99
CA ALA A 12 13.48 16.63 8.27
C ALA A 12 12.51 15.47 8.50
N ARG A 13 12.08 15.26 9.74
CA ARG A 13 11.16 14.18 10.11
C ARG A 13 9.78 14.35 9.49
N VAL A 14 9.25 15.58 9.45
CA VAL A 14 7.97 15.88 8.79
C VAL A 14 8.08 15.62 7.29
N ILE A 15 9.07 16.21 6.61
CA ILE A 15 9.22 16.07 5.15
C ILE A 15 9.48 14.62 4.73
N LEU A 16 10.38 13.92 5.44
CA LEU A 16 10.66 12.51 5.15
C LEU A 16 9.49 11.60 5.51
N GLY A 17 8.73 11.93 6.56
CA GLY A 17 7.52 11.21 6.95
C GLY A 17 6.40 11.37 5.93
N GLU A 18 6.19 12.58 5.41
CA GLU A 18 5.22 12.87 4.33
C GLU A 18 5.61 12.13 3.05
N ALA A 19 6.88 12.21 2.63
CA ALA A 19 7.37 11.49 1.46
C ALA A 19 7.22 9.96 1.60
N ALA A 20 7.47 9.43 2.80
CA ALA A 20 7.24 8.01 3.10
C ALA A 20 5.75 7.67 3.03
N ALA A 21 4.87 8.51 3.59
CA ALA A 21 3.42 8.32 3.55
C ALA A 21 2.88 8.32 2.10
N ASP A 22 3.34 9.24 1.26
CA ASP A 22 2.93 9.31 -0.15
C ASP A 22 3.39 8.08 -0.95
N THR A 23 4.60 7.59 -0.67
CA THR A 23 5.11 6.35 -1.26
C THR A 23 4.25 5.16 -0.85
N MET A 24 3.91 5.05 0.44
CA MET A 24 3.05 3.99 0.96
C MET A 24 1.63 4.05 0.37
N ARG A 25 1.06 5.25 0.19
CA ARG A 25 -0.25 5.45 -0.45
C ARG A 25 -0.23 4.96 -1.90
N THR A 26 0.82 5.33 -2.65
CA THR A 26 1.00 4.89 -4.04
C THR A 26 1.11 3.36 -4.15
N GLU A 27 1.88 2.73 -3.25
CA GLU A 27 1.96 1.26 -3.22
C GLU A 27 0.64 0.61 -2.84
N ALA A 28 -0.08 1.17 -1.85
CA ALA A 28 -1.37 0.66 -1.43
C ALA A 28 -2.40 0.71 -2.56
N GLU A 29 -2.46 1.80 -3.32
CA GLU A 29 -3.35 1.93 -4.49
C GLU A 29 -3.05 0.89 -5.57
N ARG A 30 -1.76 0.63 -5.84
CA ARG A 30 -1.33 -0.41 -6.77
C ARG A 30 -1.81 -1.79 -6.32
N TRP A 31 -1.59 -2.14 -5.06
CA TRP A 31 -2.02 -3.44 -4.53
C TRP A 31 -3.53 -3.57 -4.44
N TYR A 32 -4.22 -2.49 -4.06
CA TYR A 32 -5.67 -2.44 -4.02
C TYR A 32 -6.27 -2.77 -5.40
N SER A 33 -5.78 -2.10 -6.44
CA SER A 33 -6.26 -2.31 -7.81
C SER A 33 -6.02 -3.75 -8.29
N PHE A 34 -4.82 -4.29 -8.02
CA PHE A 34 -4.49 -5.67 -8.36
C PHE A 34 -5.40 -6.68 -7.64
N LEU A 35 -5.52 -6.54 -6.32
CA LEU A 35 -6.32 -7.46 -5.50
C LEU A 35 -7.80 -7.38 -5.83
N GLN A 36 -8.32 -6.18 -6.10
CA GLN A 36 -9.70 -5.99 -6.53
C GLN A 36 -10.00 -6.79 -7.81
N GLN A 37 -9.16 -6.66 -8.83
CA GLN A 37 -9.32 -7.41 -10.09
C GLN A 37 -9.27 -8.92 -9.84
N ARG A 38 -8.29 -9.39 -9.05
CA ARG A 38 -8.19 -10.83 -8.73
C ARG A 38 -9.39 -11.35 -7.95
N PHE A 39 -9.99 -10.56 -7.07
CA PHE A 39 -11.18 -10.99 -6.31
C PHE A 39 -12.42 -11.05 -7.20
N GLU A 40 -12.56 -10.10 -8.13
CA GLU A 40 -13.62 -10.10 -9.14
C GLU A 40 -13.51 -11.31 -10.08
N GLU A 41 -12.30 -11.59 -10.61
CA GLU A 41 -12.01 -12.77 -11.44
C GLU A 41 -12.25 -14.10 -10.72
N ALA A 42 -11.96 -14.12 -9.42
CA ALA A 42 -12.10 -15.32 -8.61
C ALA A 42 -13.55 -15.69 -8.26
N GLU A 43 -14.54 -14.88 -8.66
CA GLU A 43 -15.93 -14.94 -8.14
C GLU A 43 -15.97 -15.06 -6.61
N ARG A 44 -14.94 -14.54 -5.91
CA ARG A 44 -14.70 -14.89 -4.52
C ARG A 44 -15.44 -13.95 -3.57
N MET A 45 -16.35 -14.58 -2.85
CA MET A 45 -16.89 -14.28 -1.53
C MET A 45 -16.73 -12.82 -1.03
N PRO A 46 -17.83 -12.12 -0.71
CA PRO A 46 -17.85 -10.77 -0.14
C PRO A 46 -16.87 -10.50 1.01
N LYS A 47 -16.42 -11.55 1.71
CA LYS A 47 -15.38 -11.50 2.74
C LYS A 47 -14.05 -10.90 2.23
N TYR A 48 -13.59 -11.25 1.03
CA TYR A 48 -12.30 -10.77 0.52
C TYR A 48 -12.35 -9.28 0.17
N HIS A 49 -13.41 -8.84 -0.51
CA HIS A 49 -13.65 -7.41 -0.75
C HIS A 49 -13.71 -6.60 0.55
N ARG A 50 -14.38 -7.13 1.59
CA ARG A 50 -14.42 -6.51 2.90
C ARG A 50 -13.03 -6.39 3.53
N MET A 51 -12.24 -7.45 3.53
CA MET A 51 -10.89 -7.45 4.10
C MET A 51 -9.98 -6.46 3.37
N LEU A 52 -10.03 -6.39 2.04
CA LEU A 52 -9.27 -5.42 1.26
C LEU A 52 -9.68 -3.97 1.56
N GLY A 53 -10.98 -3.70 1.60
CA GLY A 53 -11.49 -2.38 1.98
C GLY A 53 -11.10 -1.98 3.40
N GLU A 54 -11.16 -2.90 4.35
CA GLU A 54 -10.72 -2.67 5.73
C GLU A 54 -9.21 -2.38 5.83
N ALA A 55 -8.36 -3.15 5.13
CA ALA A 55 -6.92 -2.94 5.13
C ALA A 55 -6.53 -1.59 4.50
N TYR A 56 -7.08 -1.27 3.33
CA TYR A 56 -6.81 0.01 2.65
C TYR A 56 -7.33 1.21 3.44
N GLY A 57 -8.52 1.09 4.03
CA GLY A 57 -9.10 2.14 4.88
C GLY A 57 -8.25 2.41 6.13
N ARG A 58 -7.81 1.34 6.83
CA ARG A 58 -6.91 1.48 7.99
C ARG A 58 -5.59 2.14 7.61
N LEU A 59 -4.95 1.68 6.54
CA LEU A 59 -3.72 2.27 6.03
C LEU A 59 -3.88 3.78 5.82
N THR A 60 -4.95 4.20 5.13
CA THR A 60 -5.21 5.61 4.83
C THR A 60 -5.37 6.44 6.11
N VAL A 61 -6.18 5.94 7.06
CA VAL A 61 -6.40 6.61 8.36
C VAL A 61 -5.09 6.74 9.14
N HIS A 62 -4.26 5.70 9.19
CA HIS A 62 -3.00 5.75 9.92
C HIS A 62 -2.00 6.72 9.27
N LEU A 63 -1.92 6.76 7.94
CA LEU A 63 -1.10 7.74 7.22
C LEU A 63 -1.55 9.18 7.49
N ASP A 64 -2.86 9.44 7.50
CA ASP A 64 -3.40 10.78 7.76
C ASP A 64 -3.11 11.27 9.19
N HIS A 65 -2.89 10.35 10.14
CA HIS A 65 -2.47 10.66 11.52
C HIS A 65 -0.95 10.62 11.73
N GLY A 66 -0.16 10.38 10.68
CA GLY A 66 1.30 10.27 10.75
C GLY A 66 1.81 8.99 11.40
N ASP A 67 0.95 7.99 11.59
CA ASP A 67 1.28 6.67 12.12
C ASP A 67 1.75 5.74 11.00
N THR A 68 2.95 6.03 10.50
CA THR A 68 3.54 5.28 9.37
C THR A 68 3.87 3.83 9.72
N GLN A 69 4.06 3.50 11.00
CA GLN A 69 4.35 2.14 11.44
C GLN A 69 3.11 1.24 11.28
N THR A 70 1.95 1.65 11.81
CA THR A 70 0.74 0.84 11.68
C THR A 70 0.18 0.86 10.26
N ALA A 71 0.40 1.95 9.50
CA ALA A 71 0.12 1.95 8.07
C ALA A 71 0.96 0.90 7.31
N LEU A 72 2.21 0.66 7.71
CA LEU A 72 3.10 -0.31 7.07
C LEU A 72 2.61 -1.75 7.30
N GLU A 73 2.09 -2.06 8.48
CA GLU A 73 1.49 -3.38 8.76
C GLU A 73 0.31 -3.68 7.83
N SER A 74 -0.53 -2.67 7.56
CA SER A 74 -1.64 -2.80 6.61
C SER A 74 -1.14 -2.97 5.16
N LEU A 75 -0.07 -2.26 4.79
CA LEU A 75 0.56 -2.38 3.47
C LEU A 75 1.20 -3.76 3.27
N ASP A 76 1.87 -4.29 4.28
CA ASP A 76 2.49 -5.61 4.23
C ASP A 76 1.45 -6.73 4.13
N TRP A 77 0.29 -6.58 4.79
CA TRP A 77 -0.83 -7.49 4.59
C TRP A 77 -1.30 -7.49 3.12
N MET A 78 -1.51 -6.30 2.52
CA MET A 78 -1.91 -6.19 1.11
C MET A 78 -0.87 -6.80 0.17
N ARG A 79 0.42 -6.60 0.45
CA ARG A 79 1.53 -7.21 -0.31
C ARG A 79 1.53 -8.73 -0.20
N ALA A 80 1.35 -9.28 1.00
CA ALA A 80 1.30 -10.73 1.22
C ALA A 80 0.11 -11.38 0.51
N GLU A 81 -1.07 -10.75 0.57
CA GLU A 81 -2.25 -11.23 -0.14
C GLU A 81 -2.03 -11.18 -1.66
N ALA A 82 -1.44 -10.09 -2.17
CA ALA A 82 -1.13 -9.97 -3.59
C ALA A 82 -0.15 -11.06 -4.05
N GLN A 83 0.89 -11.36 -3.25
CA GLN A 83 1.82 -12.45 -3.51
C GLN A 83 1.14 -13.82 -3.45
N PHE A 84 0.20 -14.04 -2.53
CA PHE A 84 -0.57 -15.28 -2.48
C PHE A 84 -1.35 -15.50 -3.77
N PHE A 85 -2.07 -14.49 -4.26
CA PHE A 85 -2.83 -14.59 -5.50
C PHE A 85 -1.94 -14.69 -6.74
N ALA A 86 -0.84 -13.95 -6.78
CA ALA A 86 0.16 -14.01 -7.84
C ALA A 86 0.76 -15.42 -8.01
N ASN A 87 0.98 -16.12 -6.90
CA ASN A 87 1.50 -17.49 -6.90
C ASN A 87 0.41 -18.57 -6.97
N HIS A 88 -0.87 -18.18 -7.04
CA HIS A 88 -1.97 -19.14 -7.01
C HIS A 88 -2.18 -19.75 -8.41
N PRO A 89 -2.13 -21.08 -8.58
CA PRO A 89 -2.19 -21.73 -9.89
C PRO A 89 -3.53 -21.54 -10.63
N ALA A 90 -4.59 -21.10 -9.95
CA ALA A 90 -5.86 -20.71 -10.57
C ALA A 90 -5.87 -19.27 -11.14
N PHE A 91 -4.83 -18.47 -10.88
CA PHE A 91 -4.69 -17.07 -11.33
C PHE A 91 -3.28 -16.84 -11.87
N PRO A 92 -2.91 -17.43 -13.02
CA PRO A 92 -1.58 -17.22 -13.57
C PRO A 92 -1.34 -15.72 -13.78
N ILE A 93 -0.20 -15.23 -13.32
CA ILE A 93 0.34 -13.96 -13.78
C ILE A 93 0.67 -14.19 -15.24
N GLU A 94 -0.12 -13.61 -16.15
CA GLU A 94 0.39 -13.40 -17.50
C GLU A 94 1.58 -12.45 -17.36
N LEU A 95 2.78 -13.03 -17.31
CA LEU A 95 4.02 -12.31 -17.49
C LEU A 95 3.97 -11.76 -18.92
N VAL A 96 3.50 -10.51 -19.04
CA VAL A 96 3.68 -9.72 -20.26
C VAL A 96 5.19 -9.68 -20.50
N GLY A 97 5.59 -10.19 -21.66
CA GLY A 97 6.95 -10.52 -22.02
C GLY A 97 7.94 -9.35 -22.03
N GLU A 98 9.21 -9.78 -22.12
CA GLU A 98 10.44 -9.02 -22.29
C GLU A 98 10.36 -7.82 -23.25
#